data_AF-A0A2V6PL10-F1
#
_entry.id   AF-A0A2V6PL10-F1
#
_cell.length_a   1.000
_cell.length_b   1.000
_cell.length_c   1.000
_cell.angle_alpha   90.00
_cell.angle_beta   90.00
_cell.angle_gamma   90.00
#
_symmetry.space_group_name_H-M   'P 1'
#
loop_
_entity.id
_entity.type
_entity.pdbx_description
1 polymer ?
#
loop_
_entity_poly.entity_id
_entity_poly.type
_entity_poly.pdbx_seq_one_letter_code
_entity_poly.pdbx_strand_id
1 'polypeptide(L)'
;MLKAATLWWIIVFAELLPFSSNAVAQEPPQPNLALGKPVASSGATWGNLVPAALTDGDPNTFSHPLASSGTLDYYFEVDLGGSYQL
;
A
#
# COMPACT_ATOMS: atom_id res chain seq x y z
N MET A 1 16.77 59.82 42.78
CA MET A 1 17.44 58.50 42.67
C MET A 1 16.44 57.50 42.10
N LEU A 2 16.96 56.51 41.40
CA LEU A 2 16.35 55.72 40.33
C LEU A 2 15.13 54.86 40.74
N LYS A 3 14.18 54.74 39.81
CA LYS A 3 12.91 53.98 39.87
C LYS A 3 13.13 52.49 40.19
N ALA A 4 12.29 51.95 41.08
CA ALA A 4 12.19 50.51 41.33
C ALA A 4 11.69 49.77 40.07
N ALA A 5 12.32 48.64 39.79
CA ALA A 5 12.18 47.86 38.58
C ALA A 5 10.85 47.07 38.50
N THR A 6 10.28 47.10 37.30
CA THR A 6 9.42 46.12 36.62
C THR A 6 9.24 44.75 37.27
N LEU A 7 7.98 44.28 37.34
CA LEU A 7 7.61 42.99 36.75
C LEU A 7 6.10 42.93 36.50
N TRP A 8 5.74 42.97 35.22
CA TRP A 8 4.40 42.79 34.68
C TRP A 8 4.44 41.47 33.88
N TRP A 9 3.42 40.64 34.10
CA TRP A 9 2.74 39.76 33.13
C TRP A 9 2.95 38.23 33.20
N ILE A 10 1.78 37.59 33.18
CA ILE A 10 1.45 36.24 32.70
C ILE A 10 1.79 35.10 33.64
N ILE A 11 0.82 34.76 34.49
CA ILE A 11 0.57 33.36 34.81
C ILE A 11 -0.63 32.93 33.95
N VAL A 12 -0.37 32.45 32.74
CA VAL A 12 -1.31 31.57 32.04
C VAL A 12 -0.94 30.16 32.48
N PHE A 13 -1.73 29.65 33.43
CA PHE A 13 -1.62 28.29 33.93
C PHE A 13 -1.90 27.29 32.81
N ALA A 14 -1.13 26.21 32.82
CA ALA A 14 -1.12 25.14 31.85
C ALA A 14 -2.48 24.43 31.72
N GLU A 15 -2.98 24.34 30.48
CA GLU A 15 -3.80 23.21 30.05
C GLU A 15 -3.12 22.55 28.84
N LEU A 16 -2.06 21.79 29.14
CA LEU A 16 -1.65 20.69 28.28
C LEU A 16 -2.67 19.57 28.49
N LEU A 17 -3.78 19.62 27.76
CA LEU A 17 -4.60 18.44 27.56
C LEU A 17 -3.67 17.36 26.99
N PRO A 18 -3.53 16.17 27.62
CA PRO A 18 -2.91 15.06 26.95
C PRO A 18 -3.84 14.72 25.79
N PHE A 19 -3.43 15.06 24.57
CA PHE A 19 -3.95 14.39 23.39
C PHE A 19 -3.52 12.93 23.53
N SER A 20 -4.36 12.11 24.14
CA SER A 20 -4.27 10.67 24.01
C SER A 20 -4.49 10.38 22.54
N SER A 21 -3.41 10.16 21.80
CA SER A 21 -3.48 9.63 20.46
C SER A 21 -4.20 8.29 20.57
N ASN A 22 -5.47 8.25 20.17
CA ASN A 22 -6.10 7.00 19.75
C ASN A 22 -5.46 6.60 18.43
N ALA A 23 -4.16 6.27 18.47
CA ALA A 23 -3.55 5.46 17.44
C ALA A 23 -4.24 4.11 17.59
N VAL A 24 -5.35 3.93 16.87
CA VAL A 24 -5.84 2.59 16.55
C VAL A 24 -4.59 1.87 16.06
N ALA A 25 -4.17 0.80 16.75
CA ALA A 25 -2.99 0.06 16.36
C ALA A 25 -3.22 -0.39 14.92
N GLN A 26 -2.64 0.34 13.97
CA GLN A 26 -2.75 0.02 12.57
C GLN A 26 -1.96 -1.27 12.44
N GLU A 27 -2.66 -2.35 12.10
CA GLU A 27 -2.01 -3.61 11.80
C GLU A 27 -0.85 -3.33 10.85
N PRO A 28 0.35 -3.87 11.11
CA PRO A 28 1.48 -3.63 10.23
C PRO A 28 1.06 -3.95 8.79
N PRO A 29 1.48 -3.14 7.80
CA PRO A 29 1.08 -3.36 6.42
C PRO A 29 1.42 -4.80 6.02
N GLN A 30 0.39 -5.54 5.60
CA GLN A 30 0.56 -6.91 5.16
C GLN A 30 1.41 -6.94 3.88
N PRO A 31 2.39 -7.84 3.78
CA PRO A 31 3.27 -7.91 2.63
C PRO A 31 2.51 -8.36 1.37
N ASN A 32 2.90 -7.86 0.20
CA ASN A 32 2.40 -8.39 -1.08
C ASN A 32 2.97 -9.79 -1.31
N LEU A 33 2.16 -10.81 -1.06
CA LEU A 33 2.54 -12.23 -1.22
C LEU A 33 2.81 -12.63 -2.68
N ALA A 34 2.26 -11.88 -3.65
CA ALA A 34 2.38 -12.15 -5.07
C ALA A 34 3.63 -11.51 -5.71
N LEU A 35 4.35 -10.63 -4.99
CA LEU A 35 5.50 -9.92 -5.56
C LEU A 35 6.58 -10.88 -6.06
N GLY A 36 6.91 -10.77 -7.35
CA GLY A 36 7.89 -11.60 -8.06
C GLY A 36 7.48 -13.07 -8.25
N LYS A 37 6.23 -13.44 -7.96
CA LYS A 37 5.75 -14.82 -8.08
C LYS A 37 5.43 -15.18 -9.55
N PRO A 38 5.60 -16.44 -9.97
CA PRO A 38 5.22 -16.87 -11.31
C PRO A 38 3.74 -16.64 -11.59
N VAL A 39 3.44 -16.18 -12.81
CA VAL A 39 2.07 -15.99 -13.30
C VAL A 39 1.89 -16.77 -14.60
N ALA A 40 0.86 -17.60 -14.65
CA ALA A 40 0.39 -18.24 -15.86
C ALA A 40 -0.87 -17.55 -16.39
N SER A 41 -1.06 -17.57 -17.70
CA SER A 41 -2.34 -17.24 -18.33
C SER A 41 -2.90 -18.47 -19.02
N SER A 42 -4.22 -18.63 -19.00
CA SER A 42 -4.88 -19.74 -19.67
C SER A 42 -4.87 -19.64 -21.20
N GLY A 43 -4.56 -18.45 -21.73
CA GLY A 43 -4.45 -18.18 -23.16
C GLY A 43 -3.37 -17.14 -23.48
N ALA A 44 -3.35 -16.71 -24.75
CA ALA A 44 -2.40 -15.73 -25.24
C ALA A 44 -2.68 -14.33 -24.68
N THR A 45 -1.63 -13.56 -24.41
CA THR A 45 -1.72 -12.14 -24.10
C THR A 45 -1.39 -11.27 -25.32
N TRP A 46 -1.75 -10.00 -25.26
CA TRP A 46 -1.53 -9.04 -26.34
C TRP A 46 -0.06 -8.60 -26.41
N GLY A 47 0.64 -8.98 -27.47
CA GLY A 47 1.98 -8.47 -27.77
C GLY A 47 2.95 -8.67 -26.61
N ASN A 48 3.50 -7.57 -26.09
CA ASN A 48 4.46 -7.58 -24.98
C ASN A 48 3.82 -7.44 -23.58
N LEU A 49 2.49 -7.48 -23.49
CA LEU A 49 1.76 -7.40 -22.21
C LEU A 49 1.75 -8.79 -21.55
N VAL A 50 2.89 -9.17 -20.98
CA VAL A 50 3.12 -10.51 -20.44
C VAL A 50 2.43 -10.73 -19.09
N PRO A 51 2.05 -11.97 -18.72
CA PRO A 51 1.44 -12.27 -17.42
C PRO A 51 2.26 -11.80 -16.20
N ALA A 52 3.60 -11.84 -16.30
CA ALA A 52 4.51 -11.44 -15.22
C ALA A 52 4.34 -9.98 -14.77
N ALA A 53 3.74 -9.11 -15.60
CA ALA A 53 3.42 -7.74 -15.24
C ALA A 53 2.41 -7.63 -14.08
N LEU A 54 1.66 -8.69 -13.76
CA LEU A 54 0.73 -8.70 -12.62
C LEU A 54 1.44 -8.82 -11.26
N THR A 55 2.74 -9.14 -11.26
CA THR A 55 3.51 -9.47 -10.05
C THR A 55 4.85 -8.74 -9.98
N ASP A 56 5.16 -7.84 -10.91
CA ASP A 56 6.47 -7.20 -11.04
C ASP A 56 6.71 -6.04 -10.04
N GLY A 57 5.65 -5.53 -9.42
CA GLY A 57 5.71 -4.42 -8.47
C GLY A 57 5.74 -3.04 -9.11
N ASP A 58 5.63 -2.92 -10.44
CA ASP A 58 5.49 -1.64 -11.14
C ASP A 58 4.01 -1.33 -11.37
N PRO A 59 3.44 -0.30 -10.73
CA PRO A 59 2.03 0.06 -10.91
C PRO A 59 1.71 0.61 -12.32
N ASN A 60 2.71 0.83 -13.17
CA ASN A 60 2.55 1.34 -14.53
C ASN A 60 2.50 0.23 -15.60
N THR A 61 2.71 -1.03 -15.23
CA THR A 61 2.63 -2.18 -16.14
C THR A 61 1.30 -2.93 -15.97
N PHE A 62 0.91 -3.69 -17.00
CA PHE A 62 -0.30 -4.51 -16.98
C PHE A 62 -0.19 -5.66 -17.99
N SER A 63 -1.08 -6.65 -17.85
CA SER A 63 -1.28 -7.74 -18.81
C SER A 63 -2.67 -7.62 -19.45
N HIS A 64 -2.84 -8.11 -20.68
CA HIS A 64 -4.12 -8.06 -21.39
C HIS A 64 -4.33 -9.33 -22.24
N PRO A 65 -5.47 -10.04 -22.11
CA PRO A 65 -5.82 -11.17 -22.97
C PRO A 65 -5.85 -10.77 -24.45
N LEU A 66 -5.34 -11.60 -25.36
CA LEU A 66 -5.48 -11.35 -26.79
C LEU A 66 -6.92 -11.68 -27.23
N ALA A 67 -7.73 -10.67 -27.51
CA ALA A 67 -9.16 -10.87 -27.82
C ALA A 67 -9.43 -11.85 -28.97
N SER A 68 -8.56 -11.87 -29.99
CA SER A 68 -8.67 -12.77 -31.13
C SER A 68 -8.41 -14.24 -30.82
N SER A 69 -7.83 -14.58 -29.66
CA SER A 69 -7.68 -15.97 -29.20
C SER A 69 -8.89 -16.48 -28.40
N GLY A 70 -9.92 -15.65 -28.20
CA GLY A 70 -11.04 -15.96 -27.33
C GLY A 70 -10.75 -15.62 -25.87
N THR A 71 -11.75 -15.05 -25.18
CA THR A 71 -11.61 -14.54 -23.81
C THR A 71 -12.66 -15.06 -22.84
N LEU A 72 -13.62 -15.86 -23.31
CA LEU A 72 -14.54 -16.55 -22.41
C LEU A 72 -13.74 -17.56 -21.59
N ASP A 73 -13.98 -17.58 -20.27
CA ASP A 73 -13.25 -18.42 -19.30
C ASP A 73 -11.73 -18.16 -19.24
N TYR A 74 -11.26 -17.02 -19.74
CA TYR A 74 -9.86 -16.62 -19.63
C TYR A 74 -9.51 -16.29 -18.17
N TYR A 75 -8.36 -16.79 -17.69
CA TYR A 75 -7.88 -16.50 -16.35
C TYR A 75 -6.36 -16.31 -16.31
N PHE A 76 -5.91 -15.65 -15.24
CA PHE A 76 -4.53 -15.65 -14.79
C PHE A 76 -4.44 -16.42 -13.48
N GLU A 77 -3.35 -17.15 -13.28
CA GLU A 77 -3.08 -17.90 -12.06
C GLU A 77 -1.70 -17.49 -11.53
N VAL A 78 -1.61 -17.21 -10.23
CA VAL A 78 -0.35 -16.88 -9.55
C VAL A 78 0.02 -18.03 -8.62
N ASP A 79 1.19 -18.63 -8.85
CA ASP A 79 1.74 -19.63 -7.93
C ASP A 79 2.45 -18.92 -6.77
N LEU A 80 1.81 -18.88 -5.61
CA LEU A 80 2.38 -18.26 -4.41
C LEU A 80 3.55 -19.09 -3.81
N GLY A 81 3.71 -20.35 -4.22
CA GLY A 81 4.74 -21.28 -3.74
C GLY A 81 4.43 -21.89 -2.36
N GLY A 82 3.21 -21.73 -1.86
CA GLY A 82 2.76 -22.23 -0.57
C GLY A 82 1.32 -21.82 -0.25
N SER A 83 0.81 -22.34 0.86
CA SER A 83 -0.51 -21.93 1.40
C SER A 83 -0.35 -20.72 2.31
N TYR A 84 -1.25 -19.75 2.15
CA TYR A 84 -1.27 -18.51 2.93
C TYR A 84 -2.66 -18.28 3.50
N GLN A 85 -2.72 -17.65 4.67
CA GLN A 85 -3.96 -17.08 5.20
C GLN A 85 -4.14 -15.72 4.54
N LEU A 86 -5.23 -15.55 3.79
CA LEU A 86 -5.59 -14.30 3.10
C LEU A 86 -6.73 -13.57 3.81
#